data_AF-A0A0L1LGX7-F1
#
_entry.id   AF-A0A0L1LGX7-F1
#
_cell.length_a   1.000
_cell.length_b   1.000
_cell.length_c   1.000
_cell.angle_alpha   90.00
_cell.angle_beta   90.00
_cell.angle_gamma   90.00
#
_symmetry.space_group_name_H-M   'P 1'
#
loop_
_entity.id
_entity.type
_entity.pdbx_description
1 polymer ?
#
loop_
_entity_poly.entity_id
_entity_poly.type
_entity_poly.pdbx_seq_one_letter_code
_entity_poly.pdbx_strand_id
1 'polypeptide(L)'
;MHRILTRGGLFMYPRDSREPSKPGKLRLMYEANPMSFLVEQAGGASTDGHQRILDIKPDGLHQRVAVFLGSKEEVARVTAYH
;
A
#
# COMPACT_ATOMS: atom_id res chain seq x y z
N MET A 1 0.45 -10.57 -3.57
CA MET A 1 1.67 -9.85 -4.00
C MET A 1 2.38 -10.54 -5.15
N HIS A 2 2.81 -11.81 -5.03
CA HIS A 2 3.55 -12.52 -6.10
C HIS A 2 2.91 -12.45 -7.51
N ARG A 3 1.59 -12.67 -7.62
CA ARG A 3 0.88 -12.56 -8.93
C ARG A 3 0.93 -11.14 -9.52
N ILE A 4 0.91 -10.10 -8.68
CA ILE A 4 0.96 -8.71 -9.14
C ILE A 4 2.35 -8.39 -9.69
N LEU A 5 3.41 -8.90 -9.07
CA LEU A 5 4.77 -8.74 -9.60
C LEU A 5 4.97 -9.46 -10.93
N THR A 6 4.35 -10.63 -11.12
CA THR A 6 4.58 -11.44 -12.33
C THR A 6 3.63 -11.13 -13.48
N ARG A 7 2.43 -10.63 -13.19
CA ARG A 7 1.38 -10.39 -14.21
C ARG A 7 0.86 -8.96 -14.25
N GLY A 8 1.41 -8.06 -13.42
CA GLY A 8 0.91 -6.71 -13.26
C GLY A 8 -0.46 -6.64 -12.56
N GLY A 9 -1.04 -5.44 -12.58
CA GLY A 9 -2.32 -5.13 -11.97
C GLY A 9 -2.18 -4.44 -10.61
N LEU A 10 -3.27 -4.42 -9.85
CA LEU A 10 -3.39 -3.72 -8.57
C LEU A 10 -3.74 -4.69 -7.44
N PHE A 11 -3.07 -4.54 -6.30
CA PHE A 11 -3.54 -5.03 -5.02
C PHE A 11 -3.88 -3.84 -4.14
N MET A 12 -5.06 -3.89 -3.50
CA MET A 12 -5.46 -2.88 -2.52
C MET A 12 -6.09 -3.51 -1.28
N TYR A 13 -5.80 -2.90 -0.14
CA TYR A 13 -6.43 -3.16 1.14
C TYR A 13 -6.73 -1.79 1.78
N PRO A 14 -7.82 -1.12 1.35
CA PRO A 14 -8.14 0.22 1.81
C PRO A 14 -8.57 0.21 3.28
N ARG A 15 -8.60 1.41 3.87
CA ARG A 15 -9.28 1.65 5.13
C ARG A 15 -10.77 1.33 5.01
N ASP A 16 -11.35 0.73 6.05
CA ASP A 16 -12.77 0.40 6.10
C ASP A 16 -13.56 1.50 6.83
N SER A 17 -14.61 2.03 6.21
CA SER A 17 -15.48 3.05 6.82
C SER A 17 -16.26 2.52 8.01
N ARG A 18 -16.45 1.19 8.11
CA ARG A 18 -17.10 0.53 9.26
C ARG A 18 -16.24 0.55 10.51
N GLU A 19 -14.92 0.71 10.37
CA GLU A 19 -13.97 0.78 11.48
C GLU A 19 -13.16 2.09 11.42
N PRO A 20 -13.80 3.25 11.61
CA PRO A 20 -13.19 4.55 11.33
C PRO A 20 -12.04 4.91 12.28
N SER A 21 -11.85 4.19 13.38
CA SER A 21 -10.69 4.35 14.26
C SER A 21 -9.46 3.57 13.79
N LYS A 22 -9.60 2.67 12.80
CA LYS A 22 -8.49 1.87 12.27
C LYS A 22 -8.02 2.46 10.93
N PRO A 23 -6.73 2.80 10.79
CA PRO A 23 -6.19 3.34 9.53
C PRO A 23 -6.07 2.30 8.41
N GLY A 24 -6.29 1.02 8.72
CA GLY A 24 -6.21 -0.10 7.78
C GLY A 24 -6.11 -1.43 8.54
N LYS A 25 -5.82 -2.52 7.83
CA LYS A 25 -5.66 -3.85 8.44
C LYS A 25 -4.21 -4.33 8.48
N LEU A 26 -3.45 -4.06 7.41
CA LEU A 26 -2.07 -4.51 7.28
C LEU A 26 -1.13 -3.67 8.14
N ARG A 27 -0.04 -4.26 8.59
CA ARG A 27 0.97 -3.64 9.46
C ARG A 27 2.06 -3.00 8.62
N LEU A 28 2.40 -1.77 8.98
CA LEU A 28 3.38 -0.98 8.25
C LEU A 28 4.74 -1.69 8.20
N MET A 29 5.25 -2.08 9.37
CA MET A 29 6.64 -2.51 9.52
C MET A 29 6.99 -3.83 8.83
N TYR A 30 6.10 -4.82 8.89
CA TYR A 30 6.42 -6.20 8.50
C TYR A 30 5.44 -6.79 7.48
N GLU A 31 4.48 -6.00 6.99
CA GLU A 31 3.63 -6.38 5.86
C GLU A 31 3.77 -5.36 4.72
N ALA A 32 3.45 -4.09 4.96
CA ALA A 32 3.45 -3.06 3.93
C ALA A 32 4.88 -2.72 3.44
N ASN A 33 5.79 -2.29 4.34
CA ASN A 33 7.14 -1.87 3.97
C ASN A 33 7.92 -2.92 3.14
N PRO A 34 7.97 -4.22 3.53
CA PRO A 34 8.68 -5.21 2.74
C PRO A 34 8.07 -5.41 1.34
N MET A 35 6.74 -5.42 1.24
CA MET A 35 6.07 -5.57 -0.07
C MET A 35 6.25 -4.33 -0.95
N SER A 36 6.14 -3.14 -0.38
CA SER A 36 6.32 -1.86 -1.06
C SER A 36 7.74 -1.73 -1.62
N PHE A 37 8.75 -2.10 -0.83
CA PHE A 37 10.14 -2.13 -1.30
C PHE A 37 10.30 -3.01 -2.54
N LEU A 38 9.78 -4.24 -2.52
CA LEU A 38 9.87 -5.16 -3.66
C LEU A 38 9.12 -4.63 -4.90
N VAL A 39 7.92 -4.07 -4.72
CA VAL A 39 7.13 -3.51 -5.83
C VAL A 39 7.83 -2.32 -6.47
N GLU A 40 8.39 -1.42 -5.66
CA GLU A 40 9.08 -0.25 -6.19
C GLU A 40 10.39 -0.62 -6.88
N GLN A 41 11.15 -1.59 -6.36
CA GLN A 41 12.32 -2.14 -7.06
C GLN A 41 11.95 -2.83 -8.38
N ALA A 42 10.75 -3.39 -8.48
CA ALA A 42 10.20 -3.93 -9.73
C ALA A 42 9.61 -2.83 -10.66
N GLY A 43 9.78 -1.55 -10.34
CA GLY A 43 9.29 -0.43 -11.14
C GLY A 43 7.80 -0.13 -10.98
N GLY A 44 7.13 -0.73 -9.99
CA GLY A 44 5.75 -0.42 -9.60
C GLY A 44 5.63 0.81 -8.69
N ALA A 45 4.46 0.98 -8.07
CA ALA A 45 4.21 2.00 -7.06
C ALA A 45 3.51 1.40 -5.83
N SER A 46 3.65 2.07 -4.69
CA SER A 46 2.98 1.71 -3.45
C SER A 46 2.62 2.96 -2.62
N THR A 47 1.36 3.11 -2.25
CA THR A 47 0.81 4.25 -1.49
C THR A 47 -0.20 3.78 -0.45
N ASP A 48 -0.45 4.58 0.59
CA ASP A 48 -1.59 4.41 1.50
C ASP A 48 -2.89 5.05 0.97
N GLY A 49 -2.82 5.64 -0.23
CA GLY A 49 -3.89 6.43 -0.85
C GLY A 49 -3.62 7.94 -0.79
N HIS A 50 -2.67 8.39 0.03
CA HIS A 50 -2.30 9.80 0.17
C HIS A 50 -0.78 10.04 0.03
N GLN A 51 0.03 9.13 0.55
CA GLN A 51 1.49 9.21 0.54
C GLN A 51 2.14 7.85 0.25
N ARG A 52 3.38 7.87 -0.24
CA ARG A 52 4.15 6.66 -0.53
C ARG A 52 4.42 5.88 0.76
N ILE A 53 4.22 4.56 0.72
CA ILE A 53 4.33 3.69 1.90
C ILE A 53 5.71 3.80 2.57
N LEU A 54 6.78 3.81 1.78
CA LEU A 54 8.15 3.84 2.31
C LEU A 54 8.55 5.20 2.91
N ASP A 55 7.75 6.24 2.70
CA ASP A 55 7.99 7.57 3.30
C ASP A 55 7.25 7.72 4.64
N ILE A 56 6.39 6.77 5.01
CA ILE A 56 5.63 6.80 6.26
C ILE A 56 6.57 6.52 7.42
N LYS A 57 6.80 7.53 8.27
CA LYS A 57 7.48 7.34 9.55
C LYS A 57 6.57 6.56 10.51
N PRO A 58 7.02 5.43 11.09
CA PRO A 58 6.19 4.65 11.99
C PRO A 58 6.07 5.31 13.37
N ASP A 59 4.86 5.33 13.92
CA ASP A 59 4.54 5.73 15.31
C ASP A 59 4.58 4.55 16.29
N GLY A 60 4.69 3.31 15.77
CA GLY A 60 4.81 2.11 16.59
C GLY A 60 4.96 0.83 15.78
N LEU A 61 5.47 -0.22 16.43
CA LEU A 61 5.78 -1.51 15.77
C LEU A 61 4.57 -2.14 15.09
N HIS A 62 3.39 -1.98 15.69
CA HIS A 62 2.14 -2.53 15.21
C HIS A 62 1.26 -1.49 14.51
N GLN A 63 1.81 -0.38 14.02
CA GLN A 63 1.01 0.56 13.23
C GLN A 63 0.35 -0.14 12.05
N ARG A 64 -0.95 0.13 11.85
CA ARG A 64 -1.70 -0.34 10.68
C ARG A 64 -1.72 0.73 9.61
N VAL A 65 -1.91 0.31 8.37
CA VAL A 65 -1.93 1.20 7.21
C VAL A 65 -2.84 0.63 6.12
N ALA A 66 -3.50 1.51 5.37
CA ALA A 66 -4.11 1.16 4.09
C ALA A 66 -2.98 0.93 3.06
N VAL A 67 -3.22 0.07 2.07
CA VAL A 67 -2.18 -0.25 1.08
C VAL A 67 -2.79 -0.32 -0.30
N PHE A 68 -2.18 0.35 -1.27
CA PHE A 68 -2.43 0.23 -2.70
C PHE A 68 -1.07 0.04 -3.37
N LEU A 69 -0.85 -1.11 -4.01
CA LEU A 69 0.43 -1.41 -4.66
C LEU A 69 0.26 -2.22 -5.94
N GLY A 70 1.19 -2.02 -6.88
CA GLY A 70 1.20 -2.74 -8.15
C GLY A 70 1.75 -1.90 -9.30
N SER A 71 1.17 -2.08 -10.48
CA SER A 71 1.50 -1.31 -11.69
C SER A 71 1.31 0.18 -11.44
N LYS A 72 2.31 1.01 -11.81
CA LYS A 72 2.32 2.46 -11.54
C LYS A 72 1.04 3.17 -12.00
N GLU A 73 0.59 2.89 -13.22
CA GLU A 73 -0.59 3.52 -13.82
C GLU A 73 -1.88 3.16 -13.06
N GLU A 74 -2.02 1.91 -12.64
CA GLU A 74 -3.16 1.41 -11.88
C GLU A 74 -3.23 2.05 -10.47
N VAL A 75 -2.08 2.13 -9.81
CA VAL A 75 -1.95 2.78 -8.50
C VAL A 75 -2.25 4.28 -8.62
N ALA A 76 -1.70 4.96 -9.63
CA ALA A 76 -1.96 6.38 -9.87
C ALA A 76 -3.45 6.64 -10.14
N ARG A 77 -4.08 5.81 -10.98
CA ARG A 77 -5.51 5.94 -11.32
C ARG A 77 -6.40 5.82 -10.09
N VAL A 78 -6.19 4.81 -9.23
CA VAL A 78 -7.03 4.64 -8.03
C VAL A 78 -6.79 5.75 -7.01
N THR A 79 -5.54 6.24 -6.91
CA THR A 79 -5.18 7.35 -6.00
C THR A 79 -5.90 8.64 -6.41
N ALA A 80 -6.09 8.88 -7.71
CA ALA A 80 -6.75 10.10 -8.21
C ALA A 80 -8.25 10.20 -7.93
N TYR A 81 -8.90 9.14 -7.40
CA TYR A 81 -10.30 9.20 -6.98
C TYR A 81 -10.51 9.80 -5.57
N HIS A 82 -9.41 10.16 -4.90
CA HIS A 82 -9.37 10.76 -3.57
C HIS A 82 -8.43 11.96 -3.53
#